data_AF-A0A1X1MHV2-F1
#
_entry.id   AF-A0A1X1MHV2-F1
#
_cell.length_a   1.000
_cell.length_b   1.000
_cell.length_c   1.000
_cell.angle_alpha   90.00
_cell.angle_beta   90.00
_cell.angle_gamma   90.00
#
_symmetry.space_group_name_H-M   'P 1'
#
loop_
_entity.id
_entity.type
_entity.pdbx_description
1 polymer ?
#
loop_
_entity_poly.entity_id
_entity_poly.type
_entity_poly.pdbx_seq_one_letter_code
_entity_poly.pdbx_strand_id
1 'polypeptide(L)'
;MTGGVREDLRSLPWPVAAGLVVLAVVVLVLRLTGLMVALIVDTAERLDVAAATAARIAPLAASIWIRAADLAVPRDMTRGGDDR
;
A
#
# COMPACT_ATOMS: atom_id res chain seq x y z
N MET A 1 -37.90 -5.24 7.59
CA MET A 1 -36.95 -4.66 8.56
C MET A 1 -35.71 -4.21 7.82
N THR A 2 -35.77 -3.08 7.13
CA THR A 2 -34.60 -2.46 6.50
C THR A 2 -34.68 -0.97 6.86
N GLY A 3 -34.24 -0.65 8.09
CA GLY A 3 -34.00 0.74 8.45
C GLY A 3 -33.02 1.32 7.43
N GLY A 4 -33.42 2.39 6.75
CA GLY A 4 -32.58 2.97 5.70
C GLY A 4 -31.34 3.62 6.31
N VAL A 5 -30.21 3.58 5.58
CA VAL A 5 -28.94 4.21 5.98
C VAL A 5 -29.13 5.68 6.41
N ARG A 6 -30.12 6.39 5.85
CA ARG A 6 -30.50 7.75 6.27
C ARG A 6 -31.07 7.84 7.68
N GLU A 7 -31.87 6.87 8.10
CA GLU A 7 -32.47 6.81 9.43
C GLU A 7 -31.39 6.57 10.49
N ASP A 8 -30.47 5.64 10.21
CA ASP A 8 -29.32 5.34 11.07
C ASP A 8 -28.38 6.54 11.20
N LEU A 9 -28.07 7.22 10.09
CA LEU A 9 -27.24 8.43 10.11
C LEU A 9 -27.90 9.60 10.87
N ARG A 10 -29.23 9.70 10.83
CA ARG A 10 -29.98 10.72 11.59
C ARG A 10 -29.96 10.44 13.09
N SER A 11 -29.91 9.17 13.47
CA SER A 11 -29.79 8.73 14.86
C SER A 11 -28.35 8.84 15.41
N LEU A 12 -27.37 9.05 14.53
CA LEU A 12 -25.97 9.01 14.90
C LEU A 12 -25.64 10.22 15.81
N PRO A 13 -25.22 9.98 17.06
CA PRO A 13 -24.91 11.06 17.98
C PRO A 13 -23.70 11.85 17.46
N TRP A 14 -23.85 13.17 17.42
CA TRP A 14 -22.82 14.13 16.94
C TRP A 14 -21.38 13.84 17.40
N PRO A 15 -21.09 13.46 18.66
CA PRO A 15 -19.72 13.13 19.07
C PRO A 15 -19.12 11.92 18.34
N VAL A 16 -19.93 10.93 17.97
CA VAL A 16 -19.47 9.74 17.24
C VAL A 16 -19.11 10.13 15.80
N ALA A 17 -19.93 10.96 15.15
CA ALA A 17 -19.61 11.49 13.83
C ALA A 17 -18.30 12.28 13.84
N ALA A 18 -18.10 13.15 14.84
CA ALA A 18 -16.85 13.90 15.00
C ALA A 18 -15.64 12.97 15.20
N GLY A 19 -15.77 11.94 16.04
CA GLY A 19 -14.71 10.94 16.26
C GLY A 19 -14.32 10.19 14.97
N LEU A 20 -15.30 9.81 14.16
CA LEU A 20 -15.04 9.14 12.87
C LEU A 20 -14.32 10.07 11.88
N VAL A 21 -14.68 11.35 11.84
CA VAL A 21 -13.98 12.33 10.99
C VAL A 21 -12.54 12.48 11.43
N VAL A 22 -12.28 12.64 12.74
CA VAL A 22 -10.91 12.74 13.27
C VAL A 22 -10.11 11.49 12.92
N LEU A 23 -10.67 10.30 13.10
CA LEU A 23 -10.02 9.04 12.74
C LEU A 23 -9.69 8.98 11.24
N ALA A 24 -10.64 9.34 10.38
CA ALA A 24 -10.44 9.38 8.94
C ALA A 24 -9.33 10.34 8.53
N VAL A 25 -9.26 11.52 9.18
CA VAL A 25 -8.18 12.50 8.96
C VAL A 25 -6.83 11.92 9.36
N VAL A 26 -6.73 11.26 10.52
CA VAL A 26 -5.48 10.63 10.97
C VAL A 26 -5.01 9.55 9.98
N VAL A 27 -5.91 8.67 9.54
CA VAL A 27 -5.59 7.63 8.56
C VAL A 27 -5.16 8.25 7.23
N LEU A 28 -5.82 9.32 6.80
CA LEU A 28 -5.46 10.04 5.58
C LEU A 28 -4.05 10.64 5.68
N VAL A 29 -3.71 11.28 6.80
CA VAL A 29 -2.36 11.82 7.03
C VAL A 29 -1.32 10.70 6.99
N LEU A 30 -1.56 9.58 7.67
CA LEU A 30 -0.64 8.44 7.66
C LEU A 30 -0.44 7.87 6.24
N ARG A 31 -1.51 7.80 5.45
CA ARG A 31 -1.45 7.40 4.04
C ARG A 31 -0.63 8.36 3.21
N LEU A 32 -0.81 9.67 3.39
CA LEU A 32 -0.02 10.70 2.70
C LEU A 32 1.46 10.62 3.08
N THR A 33 1.77 10.38 4.35
CA THR A 33 3.16 10.18 4.80
C THR A 33 3.78 8.95 4.15
N GLY A 34 3.07 7.81 4.15
CA GLY A 34 3.53 6.60 3.49
C GLY A 34 3.76 6.79 1.98
N LEU A 35 2.85 7.51 1.31
CA LEU A 35 2.98 7.85 -0.10
C LEU A 35 4.20 8.74 -0.36
N MET A 36 4.44 9.75 0.49
CA MET A 36 5.61 10.63 0.37
C MET A 36 6.91 9.86 0.55
N VAL A 37 6.98 8.96 1.53
CA VAL A 37 8.17 8.11 1.72
C VAL A 37 8.40 7.23 0.49
N ALA A 38 7.37 6.59 -0.03
CA ALA A 38 7.48 5.77 -1.24
C ALA A 38 7.99 6.58 -2.45
N LEU A 39 7.48 7.80 -2.62
CA LEU A 39 7.91 8.70 -3.70
C LEU A 39 9.37 9.13 -3.55
N ILE A 40 9.81 9.43 -2.33
CA ILE A 40 11.22 9.76 -2.04
C ILE A 40 12.12 8.58 -2.40
N VAL A 41 11.74 7.36 -1.99
CA VAL A 41 12.52 6.15 -2.28
C VAL A 41 12.60 5.87 -3.78
N ASP A 42 11.47 5.91 -4.51
CA ASP A 42 11.46 5.73 -5.97
C ASP A 42 12.34 6.77 -6.67
N THR A 43 12.26 8.03 -6.23
CA THR A 43 13.07 9.11 -6.79
C THR A 43 14.56 8.88 -6.51
N ALA A 44 14.90 8.47 -5.28
CA ALA A 44 16.27 8.16 -4.90
C ALA A 44 16.82 6.97 -5.70
N GLU A 45 16.04 5.91 -5.87
CA GLU A 45 16.40 4.75 -6.70
C GLU A 45 16.64 5.15 -8.16
N ARG A 46 15.77 5.98 -8.73
CA ARG A 46 15.96 6.48 -10.11
C ARG A 46 17.23 7.31 -10.25
N LEU A 47 17.55 8.15 -9.26
CA LEU A 47 18.78 8.93 -9.25
C LEU A 47 20.02 8.05 -9.11
N ASP A 48 19.98 7.04 -8.26
CA ASP A 48 21.07 6.08 -8.09
C ASP A 48 21.33 5.29 -9.39
N VAL A 49 20.26 4.82 -10.05
CA VAL A 49 20.37 4.17 -11.37
C VAL A 49 20.94 5.12 -12.41
N ALA A 50 20.48 6.38 -12.45
CA ALA A 50 21.02 7.37 -13.38
C ALA A 50 22.51 7.65 -13.13
N ALA A 51 22.92 7.76 -11.86
CA ALA A 51 24.30 7.97 -11.45
C ALA A 51 25.19 6.75 -11.79
N ALA A 52 24.73 5.53 -11.50
CA ALA A 52 25.45 4.30 -11.82
C ALA A 52 25.63 4.11 -13.33
N THR A 53 24.58 4.42 -14.10
CA THR A 53 24.62 4.37 -15.58
C THR A 53 25.58 5.41 -16.13
N ALA A 54 25.56 6.64 -15.60
CA ALA A 54 26.52 7.68 -15.95
C ALA A 54 27.97 7.30 -15.59
N ALA A 55 28.16 6.58 -14.49
CA ALA A 55 29.45 6.05 -14.05
C ALA A 55 29.90 4.79 -14.83
N ARG A 56 29.05 4.21 -15.71
CA ARG A 56 29.26 2.90 -16.37
C ARG A 56 29.59 1.75 -15.41
N ILE A 57 29.07 1.82 -14.19
CA ILE A 57 29.17 0.74 -13.20
C ILE A 57 27.83 -0.02 -13.23
N ALA A 58 27.87 -1.34 -13.40
CA ALA A 58 26.66 -2.16 -13.48
C ALA A 58 25.78 -1.96 -12.22
N PRO A 59 24.49 -1.57 -12.36
CA PRO A 59 23.67 -1.19 -11.21
C PRO A 59 23.37 -2.41 -10.32
N LEU A 60 23.83 -2.37 -9.08
CA LEU A 60 23.60 -3.40 -8.05
C LEU A 60 22.10 -3.60 -7.72
N ALA A 61 21.27 -2.60 -8.01
CA ALA A 61 19.82 -2.60 -7.77
C ALA A 61 19.06 -3.68 -8.58
N ALA A 62 19.58 -4.11 -9.73
CA ALA A 62 18.94 -5.16 -10.54
C ALA A 62 18.89 -6.53 -9.83
N SER A 63 19.82 -6.79 -8.90
CA SER A 63 19.94 -8.08 -8.22
C SER A 63 18.99 -8.27 -7.03
N ILE A 64 18.47 -7.19 -6.44
CA ILE A 64 17.62 -7.24 -5.24
C ILE A 64 16.15 -7.41 -5.63
N TRP A 65 15.72 -6.78 -6.73
CA TRP A 65 14.33 -6.79 -7.18
C TRP A 65 13.84 -8.17 -7.64
N ILE A 66 14.72 -8.93 -8.31
CA ILE A 66 14.44 -10.31 -8.75
C ILE A 66 14.17 -11.22 -7.54
N ARG A 67 14.87 -11.00 -6.42
CA ARG A 67 14.73 -11.84 -5.22
C ARG A 67 13.46 -11.54 -4.41
N ALA A 68 13.01 -10.29 -4.38
CA ALA A 68 11.80 -9.90 -3.65
C ALA A 68 10.50 -10.31 -4.37
N ALA A 69 10.48 -10.25 -5.71
CA ALA A 69 9.33 -10.67 -6.51
C ALA A 69 9.08 -12.19 -6.42
N ASP A 70 10.14 -13.01 -6.30
CA ASP A 70 10.02 -14.47 -6.15
C ASP A 70 9.49 -14.91 -4.78
N LEU A 71 9.64 -14.08 -3.74
CA LEU A 71 9.16 -14.38 -2.38
C LEU A 71 7.68 -13.99 -2.16
N ALA A 72 7.12 -13.14 -3.01
CA ALA A 72 5.75 -12.65 -2.89
C ALA A 72 4.68 -13.56 -3.53
N VAL A 73 5.07 -14.69 -4.13
CA VAL A 73 4.14 -15.69 -4.69
C VAL A 73 4.13 -16.94 -3.81
N PRO A 74 3.18 -17.09 -2.87
CA PRO A 74 2.93 -18.37 -2.22
C PRO A 74 2.43 -19.37 -3.28
N ARG A 75 3.28 -20.30 -3.70
CA ARG A 75 2.94 -21.39 -4.64
C ARG A 75 2.05 -22.50 -4.03
N ASP A 76 1.35 -22.23 -2.94
CA ASP A 76 0.64 -23.25 -2.16
C ASP A 76 -0.89 -23.24 -2.34
N MET A 77 -1.43 -22.41 -3.24
CA MET A 77 -2.89 -22.34 -3.48
C MET A 77 -3.38 -23.07 -4.74
N THR A 78 -2.53 -23.78 -5.48
CA THR A 78 -2.93 -24.51 -6.71
C THR A 78 -3.01 -26.04 -6.55
N ARG A 79 -2.90 -26.58 -5.35
CA ARG A 79 -3.07 -28.03 -5.09
C ARG A 79 -4.33 -28.31 -4.24
N GLY A 80 -5.48 -27.85 -4.72
CA GLY A 80 -6.80 -28.25 -4.25
C GLY A 80 -7.34 -29.38 -5.12
N GLY A 81 -7.73 -30.49 -4.49
CA GLY A 81 -8.02 -31.81 -5.06
C GLY A 81 -8.87 -31.85 -6.33
N ASP A 82 -8.36 -32.58 -7.31
CA ASP A 82 -9.16 -33.19 -8.39
C ASP A 82 -9.55 -34.59 -7.89
N ASP A 83 -10.71 -34.68 -7.23
CA ASP A 83 -11.32 -35.94 -6.81
C ASP A 83 -11.98 -36.58 -8.05
N ARG A 84 -11.39 -37.68 -8.52
CA ARG A 84 -12.01 -38.69 -9.39
C ARG A 84 -11.87 -40.07 -8.77
#